data_AF-A0A3L8BXT1-F1
#
_entry.id   AF-A0A3L8BXT1-F1
#
_cell.length_a   1.000
_cell.length_b   1.000
_cell.length_c   1.000
_cell.angle_alpha   90.00
_cell.angle_beta   90.00
_cell.angle_gamma   90.00
#
_symmetry.space_group_name_H-M   'P 1'
#
loop_
_entity.id
_entity.type
_entity.pdbx_description
1 polymer ?
#
loop_
_entity_poly.entity_id
_entity_poly.type
_entity_poly.pdbx_seq_one_letter_code
_entity_poly.pdbx_strand_id
1 'polypeptide(L)'
;PLTNATRLYYTATGGTAGDLEANISYDVGMSNSKGYPVYKVAIDGDELTLDLYFRTTTSQIELLGVDGPVSVGDADIDYLRFGTPIKLIGAQSSKSTTATATIRSNGDDLSDTSITIDYGVANRNSTFNNATTTNSKTWKFPTLKSTLTADIKVVTSGLALAPFPIVLEFDFTKGLGMVQHSGNLSENSSADYEAKFDRLLDLPNIMTSVSYAFTMAESQDNLSSADYRVLNQSELNSLGWLTISQDANSNWVIAEINSGHEDYPTELTSYQVLFENKHSDARLSGNITIDP
;
A
#
# COMPACT_ATOMS: atom_id res chain seq x y z
N PRO A 1 2.05 6.04 -4.78
CA PRO A 1 2.87 5.10 -5.57
C PRO A 1 3.44 4.03 -4.66
N LEU A 2 3.31 2.76 -5.03
CA LEU A 2 4.06 1.69 -4.38
C LEU A 2 5.45 1.67 -5.02
N THR A 3 6.48 1.67 -4.20
CA THR A 3 7.88 1.81 -4.59
C THR A 3 8.46 0.44 -4.85
N ASN A 4 9.11 0.25 -6.00
CA ASN A 4 9.69 -1.05 -6.31
C ASN A 4 10.90 -1.31 -5.40
N ALA A 5 11.13 -2.59 -5.06
CA ALA A 5 12.23 -3.05 -4.20
C ALA A 5 12.22 -2.42 -2.81
N THR A 6 11.02 -2.11 -2.30
CA THR A 6 10.81 -1.60 -0.96
C THR A 6 10.41 -2.73 -0.04
N ARG A 7 10.99 -2.73 1.14
CA ARG A 7 10.63 -3.66 2.21
C ARG A 7 9.95 -2.89 3.33
N LEU A 8 8.76 -3.35 3.68
CA LEU A 8 7.94 -2.81 4.74
C LEU A 8 7.82 -3.87 5.81
N TYR A 9 8.17 -3.56 7.05
CA TYR A 9 7.85 -4.44 8.16
C TYR A 9 6.48 -4.07 8.71
N TYR A 10 5.72 -5.11 9.02
CA TYR A 10 4.44 -5.00 9.67
C TYR A 10 4.45 -5.78 10.99
N THR A 11 3.49 -5.45 11.83
CA THR A 11 3.16 -6.22 13.04
C THR A 11 1.77 -6.81 12.86
N ALA A 12 1.65 -8.14 12.97
CA ALA A 12 0.35 -8.81 13.03
C ALA A 12 -0.37 -8.53 14.36
N THR A 13 -1.70 -8.69 14.38
CA THR A 13 -2.45 -8.62 15.65
C THR A 13 -2.07 -9.77 16.57
N GLY A 14 -1.61 -9.47 17.78
CA GLY A 14 -1.09 -10.47 18.72
C GLY A 14 0.36 -10.89 18.45
N GLY A 15 0.94 -10.40 17.35
CA GLY A 15 2.30 -10.65 16.90
C GLY A 15 3.38 -9.84 17.62
N THR A 16 4.63 -10.11 17.26
CA THR A 16 5.80 -9.34 17.73
C THR A 16 6.10 -8.19 16.77
N ALA A 17 6.61 -7.07 17.26
CA ALA A 17 6.93 -5.93 16.40
C ALA A 17 7.86 -6.32 15.23
N GLY A 18 7.39 -6.10 13.99
CA GLY A 18 8.13 -6.40 12.77
C GLY A 18 8.23 -7.89 12.42
N ASP A 19 7.32 -8.72 12.93
CA ASP A 19 7.26 -10.16 12.65
C ASP A 19 6.80 -10.52 11.23
N LEU A 20 6.09 -9.61 10.57
CA LEU A 20 5.70 -9.74 9.18
C LEU A 20 6.60 -8.89 8.29
N GLU A 21 7.14 -9.49 7.23
CA GLU A 21 7.82 -8.75 6.17
C GLU A 21 6.88 -8.64 4.98
N ALA A 22 6.69 -7.42 4.45
CA ALA A 22 6.13 -7.25 3.13
C ALA A 22 7.15 -6.69 2.14
N ASN A 23 7.27 -7.36 1.00
CA ASN A 23 8.11 -6.94 -0.10
C ASN A 23 7.26 -6.39 -1.24
N ILE A 24 7.53 -5.14 -1.61
CA ILE A 24 6.92 -4.49 -2.77
C ILE A 24 7.83 -4.70 -3.97
N SER A 25 7.33 -5.42 -4.96
CA SER A 25 8.08 -5.75 -6.18
C SER A 25 7.27 -5.48 -7.45
N TYR A 26 7.96 -5.12 -8.53
CA TYR A 26 7.40 -5.08 -9.87
C TYR A 26 7.20 -6.50 -10.39
N ASP A 27 5.95 -6.88 -10.66
CA ASP A 27 5.62 -8.22 -11.18
C ASP A 27 5.74 -8.25 -12.69
N VAL A 28 6.87 -8.76 -13.20
CA VAL A 28 7.17 -8.81 -14.64
C VAL A 28 6.15 -9.66 -15.40
N GLY A 29 5.76 -10.81 -14.85
CA GLY A 29 4.87 -11.76 -15.52
C GLY A 29 3.47 -11.19 -15.74
N MET A 30 2.87 -10.68 -14.67
CA MET A 30 1.56 -10.05 -14.71
C MET A 30 1.60 -8.74 -15.48
N SER A 31 2.66 -7.93 -15.35
CA SER A 31 2.81 -6.69 -16.12
C SER A 31 2.85 -6.95 -17.62
N ASN A 32 3.62 -7.95 -18.06
CA ASN A 32 3.68 -8.34 -19.47
C ASN A 32 2.32 -8.85 -19.98
N SER A 33 1.64 -9.67 -19.18
CA SER A 33 0.31 -10.21 -19.51
C SER A 33 -0.76 -9.11 -19.63
N LYS A 34 -0.73 -8.12 -18.73
CA LYS A 34 -1.71 -7.03 -18.68
C LYS A 34 -1.38 -5.85 -19.60
N GLY A 35 -0.14 -5.69 -20.01
CA GLY A 35 0.33 -4.57 -20.83
C GLY A 35 0.50 -3.25 -20.07
N TYR A 36 0.59 -3.31 -18.73
CA TYR A 36 0.83 -2.14 -17.87
C TYR A 36 1.56 -2.56 -16.58
N PRO A 37 2.21 -1.62 -15.86
CA PRO A 37 2.91 -1.94 -14.61
C PRO A 37 1.99 -2.50 -13.52
N VAL A 38 2.36 -3.65 -12.97
CA VAL A 38 1.74 -4.30 -11.83
C VAL A 38 2.77 -4.43 -10.71
N TYR A 39 2.34 -4.11 -9.49
CA TYR A 39 3.12 -4.20 -8.28
C TYR A 39 2.51 -5.24 -7.36
N LYS A 40 3.35 -6.13 -6.84
CA LYS A 40 2.99 -7.13 -5.85
C LYS A 40 3.44 -6.66 -4.48
N VAL A 41 2.54 -6.70 -3.51
CA VAL A 41 2.85 -6.56 -2.08
C VAL A 41 2.75 -7.95 -1.49
N ALA A 42 3.90 -8.61 -1.32
CA ALA A 42 3.98 -9.96 -0.77
C ALA A 42 4.20 -9.88 0.73
N ILE A 43 3.17 -10.16 1.52
CA ILE A 43 3.19 -10.23 2.99
C ILE A 43 3.50 -11.67 3.36
N ASP A 44 4.59 -11.89 4.09
CA ASP A 44 5.03 -13.21 4.50
C ASP A 44 5.38 -13.22 6.00
N GLY A 45 4.87 -14.24 6.69
CA GLY A 45 5.13 -14.50 8.10
C GLY A 45 4.39 -15.74 8.60
N ASP A 46 4.69 -16.16 9.81
CA ASP A 46 4.25 -17.46 10.35
C ASP A 46 2.71 -17.61 10.43
N GLU A 47 2.00 -16.50 10.66
CA GLU A 47 0.54 -16.46 10.85
C GLU A 47 -0.22 -15.87 9.65
N LEU A 48 0.46 -15.21 8.72
CA LEU A 48 -0.16 -14.55 7.56
C LEU A 48 0.78 -14.55 6.36
N THR A 49 0.38 -15.26 5.30
CA THR A 49 1.01 -15.21 3.99
C THR A 49 -0.02 -14.79 2.94
N LEU A 50 0.20 -13.64 2.30
CA LEU A 50 -0.74 -13.03 1.35
C LEU A 50 0.01 -12.18 0.31
N ASP A 51 -0.24 -12.40 -0.98
CA ASP A 51 0.21 -11.49 -2.03
C ASP A 51 -0.95 -10.64 -2.54
N LEU A 52 -0.80 -9.32 -2.49
CA LEU A 52 -1.76 -8.37 -3.05
C LEU A 52 -1.21 -7.78 -4.34
N TYR A 53 -2.01 -7.79 -5.41
CA TYR A 53 -1.60 -7.27 -6.72
C TYR A 53 -2.28 -5.95 -7.00
N PHE A 54 -1.47 -4.92 -7.22
CA PHE A 54 -1.93 -3.56 -7.44
C PHE A 54 -1.44 -2.99 -8.77
N ARG A 55 -2.25 -2.09 -9.32
CA ARG A 55 -1.82 -1.12 -10.31
C ARG A 55 -2.05 0.25 -9.73
N THR A 56 -1.09 1.13 -9.91
CA THR A 56 -1.23 2.53 -9.52
C THR A 56 -1.21 3.42 -10.76
N THR A 57 -2.07 4.42 -10.77
CA THR A 57 -2.06 5.52 -11.73
C THR A 57 -1.95 6.84 -10.96
N THR A 58 -1.96 7.97 -11.65
CA THR A 58 -1.91 9.29 -11.02
C THR A 58 -3.10 9.58 -10.10
N SER A 59 -4.26 8.93 -10.32
CA SER A 59 -5.50 9.21 -9.59
C SER A 59 -6.19 7.98 -9.02
N GLN A 60 -5.59 6.79 -9.13
CA GLN A 60 -6.25 5.55 -8.77
C GLN A 60 -5.26 4.50 -8.25
N ILE A 61 -5.70 3.74 -7.25
CA ILE A 61 -5.08 2.47 -6.86
C ILE A 61 -6.10 1.38 -7.21
N GLU A 62 -5.70 0.45 -8.07
CA GLU A 62 -6.55 -0.65 -8.50
C GLU A 62 -6.03 -1.94 -7.87
N LEU A 63 -6.90 -2.70 -7.20
CA LEU A 63 -6.61 -4.06 -6.75
C LEU A 63 -6.97 -5.02 -7.89
N LEU A 64 -6.02 -5.85 -8.29
CA LEU A 64 -6.16 -6.81 -9.40
C LEU A 64 -6.51 -8.20 -8.89
N GLY A 65 -6.11 -8.52 -7.67
CA GLY A 65 -6.29 -9.83 -7.10
C GLY A 65 -5.47 -10.03 -5.84
N VAL A 66 -5.64 -11.21 -5.27
CA VAL A 66 -5.07 -11.66 -4.01
C VAL A 66 -4.58 -13.10 -4.22
N ASP A 67 -3.38 -13.44 -3.75
CA ASP A 67 -2.93 -14.83 -3.53
C ASP A 67 -2.70 -15.07 -2.05
N GLY A 68 -2.82 -16.32 -1.67
CA GLY A 68 -2.64 -16.77 -0.30
C GLY A 68 -3.82 -17.68 0.06
N PRO A 69 -3.64 -18.64 0.97
CA PRO A 69 -4.74 -19.48 1.41
C PRO A 69 -5.75 -18.60 2.15
N VAL A 70 -6.83 -18.22 1.45
CA VAL A 70 -7.97 -17.52 2.02
C VAL A 70 -9.05 -18.55 2.27
N SER A 71 -9.08 -19.08 3.50
CA SER A 71 -10.16 -19.96 3.95
C SER A 71 -11.40 -19.13 4.26
N VAL A 72 -12.50 -19.42 3.58
CA VAL A 72 -13.80 -18.77 3.81
C VAL A 72 -14.87 -19.85 4.00
N GLY A 73 -15.26 -20.09 5.26
CA GLY A 73 -16.11 -21.22 5.62
C GLY A 73 -15.43 -22.55 5.31
N ASP A 74 -16.09 -23.43 4.55
CA ASP A 74 -15.57 -24.74 4.13
C ASP A 74 -14.81 -24.71 2.79
N ALA A 75 -14.50 -23.50 2.29
CA ALA A 75 -13.83 -23.31 1.01
C ALA A 75 -12.46 -22.65 1.19
N ASP A 76 -11.45 -23.19 0.53
CA ASP A 76 -10.12 -22.58 0.46
C ASP A 76 -9.92 -21.96 -0.92
N ILE A 77 -9.61 -20.67 -0.94
CA ILE A 77 -9.30 -19.92 -2.16
C ILE A 77 -7.79 -19.71 -2.21
N ASP A 78 -7.10 -20.41 -3.13
CA ASP A 78 -5.64 -20.30 -3.28
C ASP A 78 -5.23 -18.95 -3.93
N TYR A 79 -6.04 -18.49 -4.88
CA TYR A 79 -5.90 -17.20 -5.51
C TYR A 79 -7.25 -16.65 -5.97
N LEU A 80 -7.35 -15.33 -6.07
CA LEU A 80 -8.48 -14.62 -6.65
C LEU A 80 -7.96 -13.55 -7.60
N ARG A 81 -8.40 -13.58 -8.87
CA ARG A 81 -8.05 -12.57 -9.88
C ARG A 81 -9.32 -11.94 -10.44
N PHE A 82 -9.41 -10.62 -10.38
CA PHE A 82 -10.58 -9.91 -10.85
C PHE A 82 -10.54 -9.70 -12.37
N GLY A 83 -11.66 -9.98 -13.03
CA GLY A 83 -11.84 -9.71 -14.46
C GLY A 83 -11.72 -8.22 -14.77
N THR A 84 -12.32 -7.38 -13.94
CA THR A 84 -12.11 -5.93 -13.92
C THR A 84 -11.44 -5.52 -12.59
N PRO A 85 -10.29 -4.82 -12.61
CA PRO A 85 -9.65 -4.35 -11.39
C PRO A 85 -10.57 -3.49 -10.52
N ILE A 86 -10.53 -3.71 -9.20
CA ILE A 86 -11.32 -2.98 -8.22
C ILE A 86 -10.62 -1.65 -7.93
N LYS A 87 -11.30 -0.54 -8.21
CA LYS A 87 -10.80 0.82 -7.94
C LYS A 87 -10.99 1.15 -6.47
N LEU A 88 -9.89 1.34 -5.74
CA LEU A 88 -9.88 1.59 -4.29
C LEU A 88 -10.00 3.07 -3.92
N ILE A 89 -9.93 3.99 -4.88
CA ILE A 89 -10.05 5.44 -4.66
C ILE A 89 -11.25 5.96 -5.44
N GLY A 90 -12.21 6.59 -4.76
CA GLY A 90 -13.33 7.27 -5.39
C GLY A 90 -14.52 7.47 -4.47
N ALA A 91 -15.64 7.90 -5.06
CA ALA A 91 -16.91 7.97 -4.35
C ALA A 91 -17.42 6.57 -4.01
N GLN A 92 -18.28 6.49 -2.99
CA GLN A 92 -18.92 5.23 -2.64
C GLN A 92 -19.64 4.65 -3.87
N SER A 93 -19.33 3.40 -4.22
CA SER A 93 -19.92 2.78 -5.39
C SER A 93 -20.15 1.29 -5.17
N SER A 94 -21.32 0.81 -5.59
CA SER A 94 -21.63 -0.61 -5.69
C SER A 94 -21.45 -1.05 -7.14
N LYS A 95 -20.67 -2.11 -7.34
CA LYS A 95 -20.30 -2.64 -8.65
C LYS A 95 -20.23 -4.16 -8.61
N SER A 96 -20.06 -4.76 -9.78
CA SER A 96 -19.85 -6.20 -9.92
C SER A 96 -18.68 -6.46 -10.85
N THR A 97 -17.93 -7.53 -10.60
CA THR A 97 -16.90 -8.06 -11.50
C THR A 97 -16.93 -9.57 -11.48
N THR A 98 -16.50 -10.21 -12.56
CA THR A 98 -16.16 -11.64 -12.54
C THR A 98 -14.78 -11.83 -11.90
N ALA A 99 -14.49 -13.05 -11.49
CA ALA A 99 -13.15 -13.44 -11.05
C ALA A 99 -12.79 -14.86 -11.49
N THR A 100 -11.51 -15.17 -11.46
CA THR A 100 -10.98 -16.54 -11.58
C THR A 100 -10.27 -16.90 -10.29
N ALA A 101 -10.49 -18.12 -9.81
CA ALA A 101 -9.85 -18.67 -8.62
C ALA A 101 -9.66 -20.17 -8.77
N THR A 102 -8.71 -20.72 -8.01
CA THR A 102 -8.75 -22.13 -7.62
C THR A 102 -9.44 -22.22 -6.27
N ILE A 103 -10.54 -22.95 -6.22
CA ILE A 103 -11.34 -23.14 -5.01
C ILE A 103 -11.34 -24.62 -4.67
N ARG A 104 -10.96 -24.95 -3.43
CA ARG A 104 -11.16 -26.28 -2.85
C ARG A 104 -12.34 -26.25 -1.91
N SER A 105 -13.13 -27.31 -1.89
CA SER A 105 -14.16 -27.52 -0.86
C SER A 105 -14.07 -28.95 -0.36
N ASN A 106 -14.00 -29.12 0.96
CA ASN A 106 -13.77 -30.43 1.60
C ASN A 106 -12.53 -31.18 1.09
N GLY A 107 -11.51 -30.45 0.65
CA GLY A 107 -10.25 -31.00 0.11
C GLY A 107 -10.25 -31.33 -1.38
N ASP A 108 -11.39 -31.21 -2.08
CA ASP A 108 -11.49 -31.45 -3.52
C ASP A 108 -11.51 -30.13 -4.31
N ASP A 109 -10.78 -30.06 -5.43
CA ASP A 109 -10.82 -28.92 -6.35
C ASP A 109 -12.19 -28.84 -7.04
N LEU A 110 -12.80 -27.66 -7.02
CA LEU A 110 -14.03 -27.39 -7.75
C LEU A 110 -13.72 -27.08 -9.22
N SER A 111 -14.36 -27.81 -10.14
CA SER A 111 -14.29 -27.57 -11.58
C SER A 111 -15.46 -26.71 -12.08
N ASP A 112 -15.32 -26.10 -13.26
CA ASP A 112 -16.34 -25.27 -13.93
C ASP A 112 -16.93 -24.17 -13.04
N THR A 113 -16.07 -23.49 -12.27
CA THR A 113 -16.49 -22.43 -11.36
C THR A 113 -16.73 -21.11 -12.10
N SER A 114 -17.90 -20.52 -11.89
CA SER A 114 -18.20 -19.13 -12.23
C SER A 114 -18.21 -18.31 -10.96
N ILE A 115 -17.32 -17.31 -10.88
CA ILE A 115 -17.17 -16.46 -9.70
C ILE A 115 -17.59 -15.04 -10.06
N THR A 116 -18.57 -14.53 -9.33
CA THR A 116 -19.01 -13.14 -9.40
C THR A 116 -18.77 -12.49 -8.06
N ILE A 117 -18.27 -11.26 -8.09
CA ILE A 117 -17.97 -10.47 -6.90
C ILE A 117 -18.78 -9.20 -7.00
N ASP A 118 -19.79 -9.09 -6.14
CA ASP A 118 -20.52 -7.84 -5.95
C ASP A 118 -19.82 -7.08 -4.83
N TYR A 119 -19.42 -5.83 -5.09
CA TYR A 119 -18.58 -5.10 -4.15
C TYR A 119 -18.96 -3.63 -4.02
N GLY A 120 -18.69 -3.09 -2.83
CA GLY A 120 -18.75 -1.69 -2.45
C GLY A 120 -17.36 -1.18 -2.08
N VAL A 121 -16.99 0.01 -2.54
CA VAL A 121 -15.79 0.72 -2.04
C VAL A 121 -16.25 2.01 -1.37
N ALA A 122 -15.70 2.33 -0.20
CA ALA A 122 -15.89 3.59 0.50
C ALA A 122 -14.54 4.18 0.92
N ASN A 123 -14.39 5.50 0.79
CA ASN A 123 -13.17 6.20 1.18
C ASN A 123 -13.43 7.27 2.24
N ARG A 124 -12.52 7.39 3.21
CA ARG A 124 -12.52 8.48 4.20
C ARG A 124 -11.10 8.90 4.55
N ASN A 125 -10.93 10.19 4.85
CA ASN A 125 -9.69 10.67 5.44
C ASN A 125 -9.55 10.12 6.86
N SER A 126 -8.34 9.75 7.25
CA SER A 126 -8.02 9.14 8.53
C SER A 126 -6.59 9.50 8.92
N THR A 127 -6.11 8.97 10.05
CA THR A 127 -4.73 9.10 10.49
C THR A 127 -4.24 7.78 11.06
N PHE A 128 -3.13 7.30 10.53
CA PHE A 128 -2.39 6.18 11.09
C PHE A 128 -1.45 6.68 12.18
N ASN A 129 -1.48 6.04 13.35
CA ASN A 129 -0.59 6.34 14.47
C ASN A 129 0.28 5.11 14.74
N ASN A 130 1.57 5.19 14.43
CA ASN A 130 2.51 4.15 14.79
C ASN A 130 2.91 4.31 16.26
N ALA A 131 2.27 3.55 17.14
CA ALA A 131 2.56 3.56 18.57
C ALA A 131 3.78 2.69 18.95
N THR A 132 4.30 1.89 18.02
CA THR A 132 5.37 0.92 18.27
C THR A 132 6.69 1.45 17.71
N THR A 133 7.41 2.25 18.48
CA THR A 133 8.87 2.27 18.33
C THR A 133 9.56 2.21 19.69
N THR A 134 10.64 1.46 19.75
CA THR A 134 11.62 1.33 20.84
C THR A 134 12.23 2.67 21.30
N ASN A 135 11.95 3.77 20.59
CA ASN A 135 12.59 5.07 20.77
C ASN A 135 11.60 6.18 21.17
N SER A 136 10.39 5.84 21.63
CA SER A 136 9.36 6.80 22.09
C SER A 136 8.90 7.81 21.02
N LYS A 137 9.22 7.59 19.74
CA LYS A 137 8.73 8.43 18.64
C LYS A 137 7.48 7.79 18.06
N THR A 138 6.34 8.44 18.28
CA THR A 138 5.08 8.09 17.61
C THR A 138 5.07 8.78 16.25
N TRP A 139 4.91 8.00 15.20
CA TRP A 139 4.75 8.55 13.85
C TRP A 139 3.27 8.70 13.55
N LYS A 140 2.88 9.83 12.97
CA LYS A 140 1.51 10.08 12.53
C LYS A 140 1.50 10.34 11.05
N PHE A 141 0.68 9.59 10.33
CA PHE A 141 0.53 9.74 8.88
C PHE A 141 -0.92 10.05 8.53
N PRO A 142 -1.20 11.09 7.74
CA PRO A 142 -2.51 11.28 7.15
C PRO A 142 -2.75 10.16 6.14
N THR A 143 -3.85 9.43 6.31
CA THR A 143 -4.21 8.30 5.45
C THR A 143 -5.51 8.56 4.72
N LEU A 144 -5.61 8.01 3.50
CA LEU A 144 -6.89 7.71 2.89
C LEU A 144 -7.23 6.26 3.23
N LYS A 145 -8.23 6.06 4.09
CA LYS A 145 -8.77 4.73 4.37
C LYS A 145 -9.72 4.33 3.25
N SER A 146 -9.44 3.19 2.61
CA SER A 146 -10.30 2.53 1.64
C SER A 146 -10.88 1.27 2.25
N THR A 147 -12.20 1.20 2.37
CA THR A 147 -12.92 -0.01 2.78
C THR A 147 -13.57 -0.64 1.55
N LEU A 148 -13.15 -1.85 1.22
CA LEU A 148 -13.77 -2.72 0.24
C LEU A 148 -14.65 -3.73 0.97
N THR A 149 -15.96 -3.72 0.69
CA THR A 149 -16.89 -4.76 1.13
C THR A 149 -17.30 -5.56 -0.10
N ALA A 150 -17.20 -6.88 -0.08
CA ALA A 150 -17.48 -7.73 -1.23
C ALA A 150 -18.25 -8.98 -0.81
N ASP A 151 -19.18 -9.41 -1.65
CA ASP A 151 -19.84 -10.71 -1.58
C ASP A 151 -19.35 -11.56 -2.75
N ILE A 152 -18.60 -12.63 -2.45
CA ILE A 152 -18.13 -13.57 -3.47
C ILE A 152 -19.18 -14.66 -3.67
N LYS A 153 -19.71 -14.74 -4.88
CA LYS A 153 -20.69 -15.74 -5.30
C LYS A 153 -20.00 -16.75 -6.21
N VAL A 154 -20.03 -18.01 -5.80
CA VAL A 154 -19.44 -19.12 -6.55
C VAL A 154 -20.54 -20.06 -7.02
N VAL A 155 -20.60 -20.28 -8.33
CA VAL A 155 -21.49 -21.25 -8.97
C VAL A 155 -20.63 -22.31 -9.64
N THR A 156 -20.82 -23.57 -9.29
CA THR A 156 -20.21 -24.73 -9.97
C THR A 156 -21.32 -25.68 -10.42
N SER A 157 -21.00 -26.64 -11.30
CA SER A 157 -21.92 -27.58 -11.97
C SER A 157 -22.87 -28.32 -11.02
N GLY A 158 -23.96 -27.66 -10.64
CA GLY A 158 -25.03 -28.18 -9.76
C GLY A 158 -24.96 -27.72 -8.29
N LEU A 159 -23.96 -26.93 -7.89
CA LEU A 159 -23.81 -26.43 -6.52
C LEU A 159 -23.65 -24.90 -6.53
N ALA A 160 -24.54 -24.20 -5.83
CA ALA A 160 -24.34 -22.80 -5.49
C ALA A 160 -23.85 -22.75 -4.03
N LEU A 161 -22.63 -22.26 -3.83
CA LEU A 161 -22.15 -21.99 -2.48
C LEU A 161 -22.87 -20.75 -1.93
N ALA A 162 -23.08 -20.72 -0.62
CA ALA A 162 -23.54 -19.50 0.03
C ALA A 162 -22.55 -18.36 -0.27
N PRO A 163 -23.02 -17.12 -0.49
CA PRO A 163 -22.12 -16.00 -0.70
C PRO A 163 -21.16 -15.83 0.47
N PHE A 164 -19.91 -15.52 0.15
CA PHE A 164 -18.86 -15.31 1.12
C PHE A 164 -18.60 -13.81 1.29
N PRO A 165 -18.96 -13.19 2.44
CA PRO A 165 -18.66 -11.80 2.67
C PRO A 165 -17.18 -11.62 2.98
N ILE A 166 -16.57 -10.61 2.39
CA ILE A 166 -15.20 -10.17 2.67
C ILE A 166 -15.21 -8.66 2.90
N VAL A 167 -14.51 -8.21 3.93
CA VAL A 167 -14.20 -6.80 4.13
C VAL A 167 -12.69 -6.63 4.18
N LEU A 168 -12.14 -5.88 3.23
CA LEU A 168 -10.74 -5.48 3.24
C LEU A 168 -10.64 -3.98 3.52
N GLU A 169 -9.77 -3.61 4.45
CA GLU A 169 -9.46 -2.21 4.72
C GLU A 169 -8.00 -1.93 4.40
N PHE A 170 -7.77 -0.79 3.74
CA PHE A 170 -6.44 -0.33 3.36
C PHE A 170 -6.28 1.12 3.79
N ASP A 171 -5.24 1.42 4.55
CA ASP A 171 -4.85 2.78 4.90
C ASP A 171 -3.65 3.17 4.05
N PHE A 172 -3.86 4.11 3.13
CA PHE A 172 -2.83 4.59 2.21
C PHE A 172 -2.30 5.96 2.62
N THR A 173 -0.99 6.08 2.79
CA THR A 173 -0.28 7.34 2.98
C THR A 173 0.40 7.77 1.67
N LYS A 174 0.23 9.04 1.29
CA LYS A 174 0.93 9.60 0.12
C LYS A 174 2.45 9.50 0.30
N GLY A 175 3.15 9.02 -0.72
CA GLY A 175 4.62 8.88 -0.69
C GLY A 175 5.14 7.60 -0.04
N LEU A 176 4.32 6.90 0.76
CA LEU A 176 4.70 5.62 1.39
C LEU A 176 3.94 4.43 0.81
N GLY A 177 2.66 4.63 0.44
CA GLY A 177 1.79 3.54 0.04
C GLY A 177 0.96 3.02 1.21
N MET A 178 0.79 1.71 1.31
CA MET A 178 -0.03 1.07 2.34
C MET A 178 0.70 1.08 3.68
N VAL A 179 0.07 1.64 4.72
CA VAL A 179 0.63 1.70 6.09
C VAL A 179 -0.16 0.86 7.08
N GLN A 180 -1.35 0.43 6.72
CA GLN A 180 -2.10 -0.55 7.48
C GLN A 180 -3.04 -1.28 6.52
N HIS A 181 -3.21 -2.56 6.77
CA HIS A 181 -4.12 -3.41 6.04
C HIS A 181 -4.78 -4.39 7.00
N SER A 182 -6.09 -4.56 6.89
CA SER A 182 -6.83 -5.59 7.61
C SER A 182 -7.81 -6.28 6.70
N GLY A 183 -8.12 -7.53 7.04
CA GLY A 183 -9.12 -8.32 6.36
C GLY A 183 -10.03 -8.99 7.37
N ASN A 184 -11.33 -8.94 7.08
CA ASN A 184 -12.34 -9.77 7.69
C ASN A 184 -12.85 -10.71 6.59
N LEU A 185 -12.47 -11.97 6.70
CA LEU A 185 -12.70 -13.03 5.74
C LEU A 185 -13.82 -13.97 6.21
N SER A 186 -14.40 -13.70 7.37
CA SER A 186 -15.48 -14.47 7.98
C SER A 186 -16.62 -13.54 8.44
N GLU A 187 -17.75 -14.11 8.88
CA GLU A 187 -18.87 -13.33 9.43
C GLU A 187 -18.59 -12.82 10.87
N ASN A 188 -17.40 -12.28 11.11
CA ASN A 188 -16.99 -11.74 12.41
C ASN A 188 -17.20 -10.23 12.50
N SER A 189 -17.29 -9.69 13.72
CA SER A 189 -17.39 -8.23 13.95
C SER A 189 -16.02 -7.53 14.05
N SER A 190 -14.95 -8.31 14.20
CA SER A 190 -13.55 -7.87 14.21
C SER A 190 -12.83 -8.37 12.95
N ALA A 191 -11.75 -7.70 12.56
CA ALA A 191 -10.89 -8.20 11.50
C ALA A 191 -10.25 -9.53 11.92
N ASP A 192 -10.21 -10.50 10.99
CA ASP A 192 -9.56 -11.79 11.21
C ASP A 192 -8.03 -11.64 11.24
N TYR A 193 -7.52 -10.67 10.47
CA TYR A 193 -6.14 -10.22 10.58
C TYR A 193 -6.06 -8.70 10.43
N GLU A 194 -5.02 -8.15 11.03
CA GLU A 194 -4.60 -6.78 10.80
C GLU A 194 -3.08 -6.73 10.85
N ALA A 195 -2.52 -6.17 9.79
CA ALA A 195 -1.10 -5.88 9.63
C ALA A 195 -0.91 -4.35 9.70
N LYS A 196 -0.07 -3.91 10.64
CA LYS A 196 0.24 -2.49 10.83
C LYS A 196 1.69 -2.20 10.52
N PHE A 197 1.94 -1.10 9.80
CA PHE A 197 3.28 -0.65 9.49
C PHE A 197 4.10 -0.44 10.78
N ASP A 198 5.26 -1.08 10.85
CA ASP A 198 6.22 -0.96 11.94
C ASP A 198 7.39 -0.05 11.51
N ARG A 199 8.13 -0.46 10.47
CA ARG A 199 9.30 0.28 9.96
C ARG A 199 9.55 0.03 8.48
N LEU A 200 10.30 0.95 7.85
CA LEU A 200 10.73 0.87 6.46
C LEU A 200 12.15 0.29 6.38
N LEU A 201 12.40 -0.50 5.33
CA LEU A 201 13.72 -0.80 4.81
C LEU A 201 13.80 -0.39 3.34
N ASP A 202 14.99 0.05 2.93
CA ASP A 202 15.31 0.34 1.52
C ASP A 202 14.42 1.40 0.85
N LEU A 203 13.88 2.33 1.64
CA LEU A 203 13.11 3.49 1.19
C LEU A 203 13.74 4.83 1.62
N PRO A 204 13.60 5.90 0.81
CA PRO A 204 13.88 7.26 1.27
C PRO A 204 13.08 7.59 2.53
N ASN A 205 13.77 8.15 3.51
CA ASN A 205 13.27 8.43 4.84
C ASN A 205 12.09 9.38 4.80
N ILE A 206 11.23 9.15 5.78
CA ILE A 206 10.17 10.05 6.16
C ILE A 206 10.82 11.19 6.93
N MET A 207 10.82 12.39 6.36
CA MET A 207 11.37 13.53 7.07
C MET A 207 10.39 13.98 8.16
N THR A 208 10.88 13.96 9.40
CA THR A 208 10.32 14.68 10.54
C THR A 208 11.29 15.80 10.92
N SER A 209 10.80 16.85 11.56
CA SER A 209 11.35 18.23 11.74
C SER A 209 12.82 18.43 12.18
N VAL A 210 13.66 17.39 12.28
CA VAL A 210 15.03 17.44 12.83
C VAL A 210 16.15 17.19 11.81
N SER A 211 15.87 16.66 10.62
CA SER A 211 16.85 16.50 9.52
C SER A 211 16.28 17.13 8.26
N TYR A 212 17.13 17.83 7.51
CA TYR A 212 16.77 18.40 6.20
C TYR A 212 17.26 17.53 5.03
N ALA A 213 18.02 16.46 5.27
CA ALA A 213 18.50 15.58 4.20
C ALA A 213 17.56 14.40 3.96
N PHE A 214 17.36 14.04 2.69
CA PHE A 214 16.73 12.78 2.34
C PHE A 214 17.76 11.65 2.51
N THR A 215 17.47 10.69 3.38
CA THR A 215 18.34 9.53 3.64
C THR A 215 17.62 8.22 3.36
N MET A 216 18.30 7.09 3.31
CA MET A 216 17.65 5.77 3.31
C MET A 216 17.22 5.39 4.74
N ALA A 217 16.06 4.75 4.90
CA ALA A 217 15.40 4.54 6.20
C ALA A 217 16.27 3.87 7.28
N GLU A 218 17.02 2.83 6.92
CA GLU A 218 17.84 2.07 7.88
C GLU A 218 19.30 2.50 7.87
N SER A 219 19.93 2.59 6.70
CA SER A 219 21.35 2.95 6.62
C SER A 219 21.63 4.40 6.96
N GLN A 220 20.61 5.27 6.87
CA GLN A 220 20.73 6.72 7.01
C GLN A 220 21.68 7.35 5.98
N ASP A 221 21.98 6.63 4.89
CA ASP A 221 22.79 7.15 3.79
C ASP A 221 22.02 8.23 3.04
N ASN A 222 22.66 9.37 2.77
CA ASN A 222 22.06 10.44 2.00
C ASN A 222 21.72 9.97 0.59
N LEU A 223 20.54 10.35 0.10
CA LEU A 223 20.21 10.21 -1.31
C LEU A 223 21.01 11.22 -2.13
N SER A 224 22.06 10.71 -2.76
CA SER A 224 22.92 11.48 -3.65
C SER A 224 22.19 11.85 -4.94
N SER A 225 22.37 13.09 -5.37
CA SER A 225 21.95 13.54 -6.69
C SER A 225 22.81 12.97 -7.82
N ALA A 226 23.94 12.33 -7.53
CA ALA A 226 24.69 11.56 -8.52
C ALA A 226 23.87 10.36 -9.02
N ASP A 227 23.21 9.65 -8.10
CA ASP A 227 22.47 8.42 -8.37
C ASP A 227 20.99 8.66 -8.65
N TYR A 228 20.40 9.68 -8.01
CA TYR A 228 18.96 9.94 -8.07
C TYR A 228 18.63 11.35 -8.57
N ARG A 229 17.50 11.49 -9.28
CA ARG A 229 16.85 12.79 -9.54
C ARG A 229 15.49 12.87 -8.85
N VAL A 230 15.14 14.05 -8.32
CA VAL A 230 13.79 14.31 -7.81
C VAL A 230 12.89 14.69 -8.98
N LEU A 231 11.95 13.82 -9.35
CA LEU A 231 11.10 13.99 -10.54
C LEU A 231 10.12 15.15 -10.40
N ASN A 232 9.54 15.32 -9.22
CA ASN A 232 8.53 16.33 -8.94
C ASN A 232 9.10 17.54 -8.20
N GLN A 233 10.40 17.83 -8.39
CA GLN A 233 11.08 18.93 -7.69
C GLN A 233 10.44 20.29 -8.01
N SER A 234 10.14 20.56 -9.29
CA SER A 234 9.54 21.84 -9.69
C SER A 234 8.15 22.05 -9.09
N GLU A 235 7.35 20.99 -9.01
CA GLU A 235 6.02 21.02 -8.39
C GLU A 235 6.13 21.29 -6.88
N LEU A 236 7.04 20.61 -6.19
CA LEU A 236 7.28 20.81 -4.76
C LEU A 236 7.81 22.21 -4.47
N ASN A 237 8.74 22.72 -5.28
CA ASN A 237 9.29 24.07 -5.13
C ASN A 237 8.28 25.17 -5.52
N SER A 238 7.25 24.84 -6.32
CA SER A 238 6.20 25.79 -6.67
C SER A 238 5.23 26.08 -5.53
N LEU A 239 5.27 25.29 -4.44
CA LEU A 239 4.47 25.54 -3.24
C LEU A 239 4.86 26.84 -2.51
N GLY A 240 6.03 27.42 -2.82
CA GLY A 240 6.49 28.71 -2.27
C GLY A 240 7.00 28.64 -0.82
N TRP A 241 6.47 27.73 -0.01
CA TRP A 241 6.89 27.53 1.38
C TRP A 241 7.96 26.45 1.55
N LEU A 242 8.26 25.67 0.50
CA LEU A 242 9.19 24.54 0.52
C LEU A 242 10.21 24.68 -0.61
N THR A 243 11.50 24.52 -0.29
CA THR A 243 12.55 24.42 -1.30
C THR A 243 13.31 23.11 -1.15
N ILE A 244 13.27 22.27 -2.19
CA ILE A 244 14.11 21.09 -2.34
C ILE A 244 15.28 21.42 -3.27
N SER A 245 16.50 21.18 -2.81
CA SER A 245 17.72 21.42 -3.57
C SER A 245 18.82 20.40 -3.22
N GLN A 246 20.01 20.63 -3.75
CA GLN A 246 21.21 19.88 -3.42
C GLN A 246 22.03 20.66 -2.40
N ASP A 247 22.68 19.96 -1.47
CA ASP A 247 23.70 20.52 -0.60
C ASP A 247 25.07 20.63 -1.31
N ALA A 248 26.08 21.13 -0.61
CA ALA A 248 27.45 21.25 -1.15
C ALA A 248 28.10 19.89 -1.50
N ASN A 249 27.58 18.79 -0.96
CA ASN A 249 28.04 17.43 -1.22
C ASN A 249 27.18 16.73 -2.28
N SER A 250 26.32 17.46 -2.99
CA SER A 250 25.40 16.93 -3.99
C SER A 250 24.34 15.96 -3.43
N ASN A 251 24.02 16.02 -2.14
CA ASN A 251 22.92 15.27 -1.54
C ASN A 251 21.60 16.02 -1.68
N TRP A 252 20.49 15.31 -1.87
CA TRP A 252 19.17 15.90 -1.85
C TRP A 252 18.77 16.33 -0.44
N VAL A 253 18.33 17.58 -0.31
CA VAL A 253 17.88 18.19 0.96
C VAL A 253 16.65 19.06 0.76
N ILE A 254 15.88 19.29 1.83
CA ILE A 254 15.01 20.46 1.97
C ILE A 254 15.88 21.63 2.41
N ALA A 255 16.15 22.57 1.51
CA ALA A 255 16.95 23.75 1.81
C ALA A 255 16.19 24.83 2.59
N GLU A 256 14.86 24.88 2.45
CA GLU A 256 14.05 25.91 3.10
C GLU A 256 12.64 25.40 3.42
N ILE A 257 12.15 25.79 4.60
CA ILE A 257 10.74 25.69 5.01
C ILE A 257 10.32 27.07 5.56
N ASN A 258 9.38 27.73 4.90
CA ASN A 258 8.80 29.00 5.32
C ASN A 258 7.41 28.77 5.92
N SER A 259 7.36 28.52 7.24
CA SER A 259 6.09 28.31 7.97
C SER A 259 5.19 29.53 8.09
N GLY A 260 5.68 30.72 7.71
CA GLY A 260 4.89 31.95 7.65
C GLY A 260 4.20 32.22 6.31
N HIS A 261 4.41 31.36 5.31
CA HIS A 261 3.76 31.45 4.01
C HIS A 261 2.26 31.14 4.11
N GLU A 262 1.41 31.81 3.33
CA GLU A 262 -0.06 31.67 3.42
C GLU A 262 -0.56 30.24 3.10
N ASP A 263 0.12 29.56 2.17
CA ASP A 263 -0.17 28.17 1.79
C ASP A 263 0.54 27.11 2.66
N TYR A 264 1.20 27.53 3.75
CA TYR A 264 1.81 26.55 4.66
C TYR A 264 0.71 25.69 5.32
N PRO A 265 0.86 24.35 5.37
CA PRO A 265 -0.18 23.49 5.92
C PRO A 265 -0.53 23.83 7.37
N THR A 266 -1.83 23.96 7.66
CA THR A 266 -2.35 24.19 9.02
C THR A 266 -2.84 22.90 9.71
N GLU A 267 -2.79 21.78 9.00
CA GLU A 267 -3.14 20.45 9.48
C GLU A 267 -2.08 19.43 9.05
N LEU A 268 -2.06 18.26 9.70
CA LEU A 268 -1.14 17.16 9.38
C LEU A 268 -1.23 16.80 7.89
N THR A 269 -0.18 17.14 7.13
CA THR A 269 -0.19 17.04 5.66
C THR A 269 1.09 16.37 5.16
N SER A 270 0.94 15.44 4.21
CA SER A 270 2.07 14.76 3.57
C SER A 270 2.15 15.05 2.08
N TYR A 271 3.36 15.42 1.63
CA TYR A 271 3.72 15.63 0.23
C TYR A 271 4.63 14.49 -0.23
N GLN A 272 4.32 13.90 -1.39
CA GLN A 272 5.16 12.85 -1.97
C GLN A 272 6.39 13.46 -2.63
N VAL A 273 7.54 12.81 -2.44
CA VAL A 273 8.78 13.09 -3.19
C VAL A 273 9.12 11.86 -4.02
N LEU A 274 9.28 12.03 -5.33
CA LEU A 274 9.61 10.94 -6.25
C LEU A 274 11.08 11.00 -6.63
N PHE A 275 11.82 9.94 -6.33
CA PHE A 275 13.21 9.77 -6.73
C PHE A 275 13.28 8.76 -7.87
N GLU A 276 13.95 9.12 -8.95
CA GLU A 276 14.24 8.20 -10.04
C GLU A 276 15.74 7.94 -10.10
N ASN A 277 16.09 6.65 -10.09
CA ASN A 277 17.45 6.19 -10.24
C ASN A 277 17.92 6.45 -11.68
N LYS A 278 19.02 7.18 -11.83
CA LYS A 278 19.58 7.57 -13.14
C LYS A 278 20.22 6.42 -13.90
N HIS A 279 20.40 5.27 -13.26
CA HIS A 279 21.10 4.09 -13.80
C HIS A 279 20.17 2.91 -14.11
N SER A 280 18.96 2.88 -13.57
CA SER A 280 18.06 1.70 -13.69
C SER A 280 16.60 2.02 -14.00
N ASP A 281 16.24 3.30 -14.15
CA ASP A 281 14.85 3.79 -14.27
C ASP A 281 13.92 3.37 -13.11
N ALA A 282 14.49 2.74 -12.06
CA ALA A 282 13.77 2.39 -10.86
C ALA A 282 13.35 3.65 -10.10
N ARG A 283 12.17 3.60 -9.48
CA ARG A 283 11.62 4.73 -8.73
C ARG A 283 11.45 4.38 -7.27
N LEU A 284 11.96 5.27 -6.44
CA LEU A 284 11.69 5.31 -5.01
C LEU A 284 10.75 6.49 -4.75
N SER A 285 10.01 6.43 -3.66
CA SER A 285 9.21 7.55 -3.19
C SER A 285 9.38 7.71 -1.70
N GLY A 286 9.59 8.94 -1.28
CA GLY A 286 9.51 9.34 0.11
C GLY A 286 8.34 10.29 0.32
N ASN A 287 8.29 10.84 1.52
CA ASN A 287 7.33 11.87 1.87
C ASN A 287 7.94 12.91 2.82
N ILE A 288 7.44 14.12 2.68
CA ILE A 288 7.62 15.22 3.62
C ILE A 288 6.32 15.33 4.38
N THR A 289 6.34 15.04 5.67
CA THR A 289 5.16 15.18 6.54
C THR A 289 5.33 16.41 7.40
N ILE A 290 4.37 17.33 7.28
CA ILE A 290 4.26 18.54 8.09
C ILE A 290 3.25 18.26 9.19
N ASP A 291 3.70 18.35 10.43
CA ASP A 291 2.87 18.34 11.64
C ASP A 291 3.00 19.75 12.27
N PRO A 292 2.05 20.67 12.02
CA PRO A 292 2.14 22.09 12.39
C PRO A 292 2.24 22.37 13.89
#